data_AF-A0A3D4GZ63-F1
#
_entry.id   AF-A0A3D4GZ63-F1
#
_cell.length_a   1.000
_cell.length_b   1.000
_cell.length_c   1.000
_cell.angle_alpha   90.00
_cell.angle_beta   90.00
_cell.angle_gamma   90.00
#
_symmetry.space_group_name_H-M   'P 1'
#
loop_
_entity.id
_entity.type
_entity.pdbx_description
1 polymer ?
#
loop_
_entity_poly.entity_id
_entity_poly.type
_entity_poly.pdbx_seq_one_letter_code
_entity_poly.pdbx_strand_id
1 'polypeptide(L)'
;MSTISDFLNGKVLFVTGATGFAAKALVEKVLREAPEIGRLYLMIRPRRRSSGKQISAQERLHGEVLQSGVFSRLKDQMGDEFDDLAARKLVAVDGILTADLLGLSPEIFARIRDEIDIVINFAGTVVFDEPLDSALNVNTLGPGQVVNFAKACRDAAFVHVSTAYVNGQRTGKISETLLPENKAVAHLLGQTDCPAFDLDAEIKSIEEFSRGLEETSRSQSVQDAFAQNLDRKNRGKRVTDYRREHQLEALRRRWIKKMQVEEGMRRARELGWHDSYTLTKAMGEQLIAKRRGDLPTVVMRPSIIESSLEDPEPGWIQDLKVADPLIVHYSKGRLPDFPIDPKIVLDVVPVDIVANAILAVLPKIRDNKEIAVYHIASGSQNPILAGELVHLVHRYFKDNPMRDRSGNPIAVKRWKFSEIRKFKRAFRLRYQIPAAILKWAVDRLPFLPWPSRLRRKVNLLEATLDQIATLTDIYSAYTTLDCEFETG
;
A
#
# COMPACT_ATOMS: atom_id res chain seq x y z
N MET A 1 -19.85 21.96 23.46
CA MET A 1 -18.76 21.63 22.51
C MET A 1 -19.40 21.64 21.13
N SER A 2 -18.82 22.33 20.14
CA SER A 2 -19.30 22.25 18.75
C SER A 2 -19.09 20.81 18.25
N THR A 3 -20.02 20.28 17.46
CA THR A 3 -19.84 18.96 16.85
C THR A 3 -18.75 19.02 15.76
N ILE A 4 -18.25 17.86 15.32
CA ILE A 4 -17.31 17.81 14.17
C ILE A 4 -17.98 18.39 12.91
N SER A 5 -19.28 18.13 12.71
CA SER A 5 -20.06 18.71 11.62
C SER A 5 -20.04 20.24 11.69
N ASP A 6 -20.30 20.82 12.87
CA ASP A 6 -20.31 22.28 13.05
C ASP A 6 -18.95 22.91 12.73
N PHE A 7 -17.85 22.24 13.10
CA PHE A 7 -16.50 22.68 12.75
C PHE A 7 -16.24 22.67 11.24
N LEU A 8 -16.80 21.68 10.54
CA LEU A 8 -16.65 21.52 9.09
C LEU A 8 -17.56 22.47 8.29
N ASN A 9 -18.54 23.14 8.90
CA ASN A 9 -19.43 24.06 8.18
C ASN A 9 -18.64 25.12 7.40
N GLY A 10 -18.87 25.19 6.08
CA GLY A 10 -18.20 26.12 5.17
C GLY A 10 -16.72 25.83 4.92
N LYS A 11 -16.11 24.83 5.56
CA LYS A 11 -14.69 24.50 5.37
C LYS A 11 -14.40 23.95 3.98
N VAL A 12 -13.18 24.14 3.52
CA VAL A 12 -12.69 23.59 2.27
C VAL A 12 -11.54 22.63 2.55
N LEU A 13 -11.71 21.37 2.15
CA LEU A 13 -10.68 20.35 2.29
C LEU A 13 -9.96 20.11 0.96
N PHE A 14 -8.67 19.82 1.02
CA PHE A 14 -7.89 19.28 -0.07
C PHE A 14 -7.44 17.87 0.29
N VAL A 15 -7.86 16.87 -0.49
CA VAL A 15 -7.60 15.45 -0.21
C VAL A 15 -6.73 14.87 -1.33
N THR A 16 -5.55 14.40 -0.97
CA THR A 16 -4.71 13.61 -1.88
C THR A 16 -5.05 12.13 -1.76
N GLY A 17 -4.71 11.34 -2.79
CA GLY A 17 -4.98 9.90 -2.76
C GLY A 17 -6.48 9.55 -2.81
N ALA A 18 -7.34 10.45 -3.30
CA ALA A 18 -8.80 10.35 -3.28
C ALA A 18 -9.38 9.10 -3.99
N THR A 19 -8.60 8.43 -4.85
CA THR A 19 -9.01 7.16 -5.47
C THR A 19 -8.74 5.93 -4.59
N GLY A 20 -8.09 6.10 -3.44
CA GLY A 20 -7.76 5.05 -2.48
C GLY A 20 -8.92 4.69 -1.55
N PHE A 21 -8.81 3.50 -0.94
CA PHE A 21 -9.82 2.91 -0.05
C PHE A 21 -10.22 3.83 1.13
N ALA A 22 -9.28 4.18 2.00
CA ALA A 22 -9.56 5.01 3.19
C ALA A 22 -10.01 6.44 2.83
N ALA A 23 -9.45 7.04 1.77
CA ALA A 23 -9.84 8.37 1.33
C ALA A 23 -11.29 8.42 0.84
N LYS A 24 -11.76 7.37 0.14
CA LYS A 24 -13.16 7.25 -0.28
C LYS A 24 -14.12 7.14 0.89
N ALA A 25 -13.77 6.33 1.90
CA ALA A 25 -14.56 6.24 3.13
C ALA A 25 -14.68 7.60 3.83
N LEU A 26 -13.57 8.35 3.92
CA LEU A 26 -13.58 9.71 4.46
C LEU A 26 -14.49 10.64 3.65
N VAL A 27 -14.34 10.66 2.32
CA VAL A 27 -15.13 11.54 1.43
C VAL A 27 -16.62 11.23 1.53
N GLU A 28 -17.00 9.95 1.49
CA GLU A 28 -18.39 9.53 1.70
C GLU A 28 -18.92 10.03 3.04
N LYS A 29 -18.16 9.79 4.11
CA LYS A 29 -18.59 10.17 5.45
C LYS A 29 -18.75 11.67 5.62
N VAL A 30 -17.85 12.48 5.04
CA VAL A 30 -17.96 13.95 5.05
C VAL A 30 -19.21 14.40 4.31
N LEU A 31 -19.50 13.84 3.12
CA LEU A 31 -20.72 14.20 2.38
C LEU A 31 -21.99 13.83 3.13
N ARG A 32 -21.98 12.72 3.87
CA ARG A 32 -23.13 12.21 4.61
C ARG A 32 -23.38 12.95 5.93
N GLU A 33 -22.33 13.21 6.70
CA GLU A 33 -22.42 13.72 8.07
C GLU A 33 -22.16 15.23 8.20
N ALA A 34 -21.59 15.87 7.17
CA ALA A 34 -21.29 17.31 7.16
C ALA A 34 -21.78 17.97 5.84
N PRO A 35 -23.10 18.00 5.56
CA PRO A 35 -23.65 18.50 4.30
C PRO A 35 -23.36 19.99 4.04
N GLU A 36 -23.15 20.77 5.09
CA GLU A 36 -22.79 22.19 5.05
C GLU A 36 -21.30 22.44 4.78
N ILE A 37 -20.50 21.38 4.53
CA ILE A 37 -19.11 21.51 4.09
C ILE A 37 -19.03 22.41 2.84
N GLY A 38 -18.04 23.29 2.76
CA GLY A 38 -17.87 24.18 1.61
C GLY A 38 -17.61 23.40 0.33
N ARG A 39 -16.44 22.77 0.22
CA ARG A 39 -16.11 21.81 -0.85
C ARG A 39 -14.93 20.91 -0.48
N LEU A 40 -14.76 19.83 -1.24
CA LEU A 40 -13.62 18.94 -1.21
C LEU A 40 -12.90 19.00 -2.58
N TYR A 41 -11.69 19.53 -2.58
CA TYR A 41 -10.76 19.40 -3.69
C TYR A 41 -10.10 18.03 -3.64
N LEU A 42 -10.32 17.22 -4.67
CA LEU A 42 -9.81 15.85 -4.75
C LEU A 42 -8.68 15.81 -5.77
N MET A 43 -7.45 15.66 -5.30
CA MET A 43 -6.29 15.54 -6.17
C MET A 43 -6.24 14.13 -6.77
N ILE A 44 -6.38 14.07 -8.10
CA ILE A 44 -6.43 12.81 -8.84
C ILE A 44 -5.43 12.88 -9.99
N ARG A 45 -4.53 11.89 -10.04
CA ARG A 45 -3.51 11.79 -11.09
C ARG A 45 -4.15 11.50 -12.46
N PRO A 46 -3.90 12.29 -13.52
CA PRO A 46 -4.33 11.92 -14.86
C PRO A 46 -3.73 10.58 -15.30
N ARG A 47 -4.47 9.79 -16.07
CA ARG A 47 -3.98 8.50 -16.60
C ARG A 47 -4.04 8.49 -18.12
N ARG A 48 -3.11 7.78 -18.77
CA ARG A 48 -3.17 7.53 -20.22
C ARG A 48 -3.56 6.08 -20.47
N ARG A 49 -4.62 5.85 -21.24
CA ARG A 49 -5.01 4.50 -21.66
C ARG A 49 -4.01 3.94 -22.66
N SER A 50 -4.03 2.61 -22.85
CA SER A 50 -3.24 1.93 -23.88
C SER A 50 -3.56 2.41 -25.30
N SER A 51 -4.77 2.96 -25.53
CA SER A 51 -5.17 3.61 -26.78
C SER A 51 -4.55 4.99 -27.01
N GLY A 52 -3.81 5.52 -26.03
CA GLY A 52 -3.22 6.85 -26.08
C GLY A 52 -4.13 7.98 -25.55
N LYS A 53 -5.43 7.73 -25.32
CA LYS A 53 -6.37 8.71 -24.74
C LYS A 53 -5.97 9.06 -23.30
N GLN A 54 -5.86 10.35 -23.00
CA GLN A 54 -5.72 10.86 -21.64
C GLN A 54 -7.08 10.87 -20.94
N ILE A 55 -7.11 10.37 -19.70
CA ILE A 55 -8.25 10.41 -18.79
C ILE A 55 -7.97 11.53 -17.78
N SER A 56 -8.85 12.53 -17.72
CA SER A 56 -8.73 13.66 -16.79
C SER A 56 -9.01 13.26 -15.33
N ALA A 57 -8.63 14.10 -14.37
CA ALA A 57 -9.04 13.91 -12.97
C ALA A 57 -10.57 13.84 -12.83
N GLN A 58 -11.32 14.67 -13.57
CA GLN A 58 -12.78 14.68 -13.51
C GLN A 58 -13.39 13.37 -14.04
N GLU A 59 -12.91 12.86 -15.19
CA GLU A 59 -13.35 11.55 -15.70
C GLU A 59 -13.05 10.43 -14.70
N ARG A 60 -11.90 10.49 -14.00
CA ARG A 60 -11.55 9.52 -12.94
C ARG A 60 -12.38 9.71 -11.66
N LEU A 61 -12.74 10.93 -11.28
CA LEU A 61 -13.66 11.18 -10.15
C LEU A 61 -14.98 10.47 -10.41
N HIS A 62 -15.59 10.70 -11.57
CA HIS A 62 -16.85 10.03 -11.91
C HIS A 62 -16.68 8.51 -12.00
N GLY A 63 -15.68 8.02 -12.76
CA GLY A 63 -15.56 6.60 -13.08
C GLY A 63 -14.94 5.71 -12.00
N GLU A 64 -14.10 6.25 -11.11
CA GLU A 64 -13.37 5.46 -10.11
C GLU A 64 -13.79 5.77 -8.67
N VAL A 65 -14.22 7.00 -8.37
CA VAL A 65 -14.62 7.41 -7.01
C VAL A 65 -16.12 7.29 -6.87
N LEU A 66 -16.90 8.05 -7.64
CA LEU A 66 -18.36 8.09 -7.50
C LEU A 66 -19.04 6.77 -7.90
N GLN A 67 -18.43 5.94 -8.76
CA GLN A 67 -18.93 4.58 -9.04
C GLN A 67 -18.57 3.54 -7.96
N SER A 68 -17.78 3.90 -6.94
CA SER A 68 -17.46 2.99 -5.84
C SER A 68 -18.72 2.63 -5.04
N GLY A 69 -18.81 1.38 -4.60
CA GLY A 69 -19.89 0.89 -3.74
C GLY A 69 -19.98 1.60 -2.38
N VAL A 70 -18.93 2.35 -1.99
CA VAL A 70 -18.94 3.17 -0.77
C VAL A 70 -20.10 4.17 -0.76
N PHE A 71 -20.45 4.72 -1.93
CA PHE A 71 -21.49 5.73 -2.08
C PHE A 71 -22.90 5.12 -2.26
N SER A 72 -23.05 3.79 -2.23
CA SER A 72 -24.33 3.13 -2.50
C SER A 72 -25.42 3.61 -1.55
N ARG A 73 -25.12 3.69 -0.25
CA ARG A 73 -26.06 4.21 0.76
C ARG A 73 -26.54 5.63 0.45
N LEU A 74 -25.63 6.53 0.09
CA LEU A 74 -25.99 7.91 -0.29
C LEU A 74 -26.83 7.96 -1.57
N LYS A 75 -26.47 7.15 -2.57
CA LYS A 75 -27.24 7.05 -3.83
C LYS A 75 -28.64 6.51 -3.60
N ASP A 76 -28.78 5.48 -2.77
CA ASP A 76 -30.06 4.87 -2.45
C ASP A 76 -30.97 5.84 -1.67
N GLN A 77 -30.38 6.68 -0.82
CA GLN A 77 -31.12 7.66 -0.02
C GLN A 77 -31.50 8.92 -0.80
N MET A 78 -30.63 9.42 -1.67
CA MET A 78 -30.79 10.72 -2.35
C MET A 78 -31.30 10.60 -3.79
N GLY A 79 -31.17 9.44 -4.43
CA GLY A 79 -31.49 9.27 -5.85
C GLY A 79 -30.72 10.26 -6.73
N ASP A 80 -31.44 10.95 -7.62
CA ASP A 80 -30.88 11.90 -8.57
C ASP A 80 -30.20 13.11 -7.90
N GLU A 81 -30.57 13.45 -6.65
CA GLU A 81 -29.95 14.57 -5.91
C GLU A 81 -28.49 14.30 -5.52
N PHE A 82 -28.05 13.03 -5.54
CA PHE A 82 -26.66 12.67 -5.24
C PHE A 82 -25.69 13.29 -6.24
N ASP A 83 -26.02 13.27 -7.53
CA ASP A 83 -25.14 13.79 -8.58
C ASP A 83 -25.01 15.31 -8.47
N ASP A 84 -26.09 16.02 -8.12
CA ASP A 84 -26.10 17.45 -7.86
C ASP A 84 -25.32 17.82 -6.59
N LEU A 85 -25.41 17.01 -5.52
CA LEU A 85 -24.58 17.17 -4.34
C LEU A 85 -23.10 16.99 -4.70
N ALA A 86 -22.75 15.89 -5.38
CA ALA A 86 -21.39 15.57 -5.76
C ALA A 86 -20.78 16.65 -6.67
N ALA A 87 -21.54 17.14 -7.65
CA ALA A 87 -21.09 18.21 -8.56
C ALA A 87 -20.85 19.54 -7.83
N ARG A 88 -21.64 19.85 -6.80
CA ARG A 88 -21.45 21.08 -6.00
C ARG A 88 -20.30 20.97 -5.00
N LYS A 89 -20.14 19.81 -4.36
CA LYS A 89 -19.23 19.64 -3.22
C LYS A 89 -17.86 19.07 -3.61
N LEU A 90 -17.75 18.31 -4.70
CA LEU A 90 -16.50 17.66 -5.09
C LEU A 90 -15.91 18.29 -6.35
N VAL A 91 -14.63 18.68 -6.27
CA VAL A 91 -13.89 19.24 -7.39
C VAL A 91 -12.62 18.42 -7.62
N ALA A 92 -12.55 17.71 -8.74
CA ALA A 92 -11.33 16.99 -9.10
C ALA A 92 -10.27 17.96 -9.61
N VAL A 93 -9.02 17.83 -9.14
CA VAL A 93 -7.87 18.58 -9.64
C VAL A 93 -6.80 17.63 -10.17
N ASP A 94 -6.31 17.93 -11.37
CA ASP A 94 -5.20 17.20 -11.98
C ASP A 94 -3.93 17.45 -11.15
N GLY A 95 -3.30 16.39 -10.65
CA GLY A 95 -2.08 16.54 -9.87
C GLY A 95 -1.11 15.36 -9.96
N ILE A 96 0.17 15.67 -9.82
CA ILE A 96 1.27 14.72 -9.71
C ILE A 96 1.98 14.98 -8.38
N LEU A 97 1.94 13.99 -7.49
CA LEU A 97 2.38 14.13 -6.11
C LEU A 97 3.83 14.60 -5.95
N THR A 98 4.71 14.18 -6.86
CA THR A 98 6.15 14.48 -6.83
C THR A 98 6.53 15.75 -7.60
N ALA A 99 5.60 16.34 -8.34
CA ALA A 99 5.85 17.56 -9.10
C ALA A 99 5.80 18.79 -8.17
N ASP A 100 6.49 19.85 -8.58
CA ASP A 100 6.42 21.14 -7.88
C ASP A 100 4.97 21.66 -7.86
N LEU A 101 4.57 22.26 -6.72
CA LEU A 101 3.19 22.64 -6.42
C LEU A 101 2.16 21.54 -6.77
N LEU A 102 2.52 20.27 -6.56
CA LEU A 102 1.70 19.08 -6.86
C LEU A 102 1.33 18.93 -8.35
N GLY A 103 2.04 19.62 -9.25
CA GLY A 103 1.75 19.63 -10.68
C GLY A 103 0.46 20.37 -11.04
N LEU A 104 -0.08 21.19 -10.14
CA LEU A 104 -1.23 22.04 -10.40
C LEU A 104 -0.83 23.16 -11.38
N SER A 105 -1.76 23.57 -12.25
CA SER A 105 -1.51 24.75 -13.07
C SER A 105 -1.44 26.01 -12.19
N PRO A 106 -0.67 27.04 -12.56
CA PRO A 106 -0.57 28.28 -11.80
C PRO A 106 -1.94 28.91 -11.51
N GLU A 107 -2.88 28.80 -12.44
CA GLU A 107 -4.24 29.33 -12.31
C GLU A 107 -5.06 28.57 -11.27
N ILE A 108 -5.01 27.23 -11.30
CA ILE A 108 -5.68 26.41 -10.30
C ILE A 108 -5.06 26.64 -8.93
N PHE A 109 -3.73 26.63 -8.85
CA PHE A 109 -3.01 26.86 -7.61
C PHE A 109 -3.36 28.22 -6.99
N ALA A 110 -3.33 29.30 -7.78
CA ALA A 110 -3.71 30.64 -7.33
C ALA A 110 -5.17 30.70 -6.85
N ARG A 111 -6.07 29.97 -7.52
CA ARG A 111 -7.48 29.90 -7.12
C ARG A 111 -7.66 29.21 -5.77
N ILE A 112 -7.06 28.03 -5.58
CA ILE A 112 -7.40 27.16 -4.45
C ILE A 112 -6.61 27.48 -3.17
N ARG A 113 -5.41 28.08 -3.28
CA ARG A 113 -4.52 28.29 -2.12
C ARG A 113 -5.10 29.17 -1.02
N ASP A 114 -5.97 30.10 -1.37
CA ASP A 114 -6.59 31.03 -0.42
C ASP A 114 -7.91 30.49 0.15
N GLU A 115 -8.46 29.44 -0.46
CA GLU A 115 -9.73 28.82 -0.05
C GLU A 115 -9.53 27.64 0.91
N ILE A 116 -8.41 26.92 0.80
CA ILE A 116 -8.20 25.65 1.52
C ILE A 116 -7.94 25.89 3.01
N ASP A 117 -8.78 25.29 3.85
CA ASP A 117 -8.63 25.28 5.30
C ASP A 117 -7.81 24.07 5.80
N ILE A 118 -7.97 22.91 5.16
CA ILE A 118 -7.41 21.65 5.66
C ILE A 118 -6.89 20.81 4.48
N VAL A 119 -5.64 20.38 4.56
CA VAL A 119 -5.02 19.44 3.62
C VAL A 119 -4.90 18.07 4.30
N ILE A 120 -5.55 17.05 3.73
CA ILE A 120 -5.50 15.67 4.22
C ILE A 120 -4.75 14.81 3.20
N ASN A 121 -3.58 14.33 3.59
CA ASN A 121 -2.69 13.57 2.74
C ASN A 121 -2.82 12.06 2.97
N PHE A 122 -3.60 11.39 2.13
CA PHE A 122 -3.60 9.91 2.02
C PHE A 122 -2.64 9.39 0.94
N ALA A 123 -2.05 10.27 0.14
CA ALA A 123 -1.23 9.84 -0.98
C ALA A 123 -0.04 9.00 -0.48
N GLY A 124 0.13 7.87 -1.13
CA GLY A 124 1.01 6.81 -0.71
C GLY A 124 0.68 5.52 -1.46
N THR A 125 1.60 4.58 -1.45
CA THR A 125 1.36 3.22 -1.93
C THR A 125 1.63 2.25 -0.81
N VAL A 126 0.73 1.28 -0.64
CA VAL A 126 0.87 0.16 0.31
C VAL A 126 1.23 -1.08 -0.49
N VAL A 127 2.50 -1.13 -0.94
CA VAL A 127 3.05 -2.21 -1.75
C VAL A 127 4.44 -2.53 -1.21
N PHE A 128 4.57 -3.68 -0.55
CA PHE A 128 5.80 -4.08 0.14
C PHE A 128 6.96 -4.40 -0.82
N ASP A 129 6.66 -4.78 -2.07
CA ASP A 129 7.62 -5.07 -3.14
C ASP A 129 7.65 -3.99 -4.22
N GLU A 130 7.37 -2.74 -3.84
CA GLU A 130 7.49 -1.60 -4.74
C GLU A 130 8.96 -1.26 -4.99
N PRO A 131 9.36 -0.97 -6.25
CA PRO A 131 10.68 -0.44 -6.54
C PRO A 131 11.03 0.73 -5.63
N LEU A 132 12.24 0.73 -5.10
CA LEU A 132 12.68 1.68 -4.09
C LEU A 132 12.60 3.13 -4.58
N ASP A 133 12.92 3.39 -5.85
CA ASP A 133 12.72 4.72 -6.48
C ASP A 133 11.26 5.15 -6.48
N SER A 134 10.33 4.26 -6.84
CA SER A 134 8.90 4.52 -6.80
C SER A 134 8.40 4.75 -5.37
N ALA A 135 8.81 3.90 -4.43
CA ALA A 135 8.46 4.01 -3.02
C ALA A 135 8.97 5.32 -2.40
N LEU A 136 10.23 5.70 -2.67
CA LEU A 136 10.81 6.97 -2.24
C LEU A 136 10.01 8.16 -2.77
N ASN A 137 9.72 8.15 -4.07
CA ASN A 137 8.96 9.21 -4.72
C ASN A 137 7.57 9.38 -4.11
N VAL A 138 6.84 8.30 -3.93
CA VAL A 138 5.43 8.36 -3.52
C VAL A 138 5.25 8.51 -2.01
N ASN A 139 6.07 7.84 -1.19
CA ASN A 139 5.89 7.81 0.27
C ASN A 139 6.80 8.79 1.02
N THR A 140 7.92 9.25 0.42
CA THR A 140 8.84 10.21 1.06
C THR A 140 8.73 11.60 0.42
N LEU A 141 9.12 11.72 -0.85
CA LEU A 141 9.20 13.02 -1.53
C LEU A 141 7.82 13.63 -1.76
N GLY A 142 6.84 12.78 -2.09
CA GLY A 142 5.45 13.16 -2.29
C GLY A 142 4.85 13.91 -1.10
N PRO A 143 4.81 13.33 0.11
CA PRO A 143 4.36 14.04 1.30
C PRO A 143 5.15 15.33 1.57
N GLY A 144 6.45 15.36 1.27
CA GLY A 144 7.25 16.58 1.31
C GLY A 144 6.75 17.69 0.39
N GLN A 145 6.23 17.36 -0.80
CA GLN A 145 5.60 18.34 -1.70
C GLN A 145 4.21 18.77 -1.23
N VAL A 146 3.44 17.85 -0.63
CA VAL A 146 2.12 18.20 -0.07
C VAL A 146 2.27 19.17 1.10
N VAL A 147 3.29 19.01 1.94
CA VAL A 147 3.62 19.97 2.99
C VAL A 147 3.97 21.34 2.40
N ASN A 148 4.80 21.39 1.36
CA ASN A 148 5.15 22.64 0.69
C ASN A 148 3.90 23.34 0.13
N PHE A 149 2.99 22.58 -0.49
CA PHE A 149 1.70 23.08 -0.96
C PHE A 149 0.83 23.61 0.19
N ALA A 150 0.70 22.87 1.29
CA ALA A 150 -0.08 23.27 2.45
C ALA A 150 0.47 24.57 3.09
N LYS A 151 1.80 24.71 3.19
CA LYS A 151 2.45 25.95 3.66
C LYS A 151 2.21 27.15 2.76
N ALA A 152 2.00 26.92 1.47
CA ALA A 152 1.73 27.98 0.52
C ALA A 152 0.24 28.41 0.52
N CYS A 153 -0.63 27.66 1.20
CA CYS A 153 -2.00 28.06 1.49
C CYS A 153 -2.03 29.08 2.64
N ARG A 154 -3.04 29.96 2.66
CA ARG A 154 -3.08 31.11 3.57
C ARG A 154 -3.06 30.73 5.06
N ASP A 155 -3.91 29.78 5.45
CA ASP A 155 -4.05 29.33 6.83
C ASP A 155 -4.51 27.87 6.88
N ALA A 156 -3.83 26.99 6.15
CA ALA A 156 -4.21 25.59 6.11
C ALA A 156 -3.67 24.82 7.33
N ALA A 157 -4.46 23.85 7.81
CA ALA A 157 -3.98 22.78 8.67
C ALA A 157 -3.61 21.54 7.85
N PHE A 158 -2.70 20.70 8.34
CA PHE A 158 -2.21 19.53 7.61
C PHE A 158 -2.38 18.24 8.41
N VAL A 159 -2.96 17.23 7.77
CA VAL A 159 -3.07 15.87 8.31
C VAL A 159 -2.36 14.92 7.35
N HIS A 160 -1.40 14.17 7.85
CA HIS A 160 -0.74 13.11 7.09
C HIS A 160 -1.18 11.73 7.57
N VAL A 161 -1.63 10.88 6.65
CA VAL A 161 -1.93 9.48 6.94
C VAL A 161 -0.70 8.63 6.61
N SER A 162 -0.05 8.17 7.67
CA SER A 162 1.11 7.29 7.67
C SER A 162 0.67 5.85 7.99
N THR A 163 1.43 5.11 8.79
CA THR A 163 1.12 3.76 9.27
C THR A 163 1.75 3.52 10.63
N ALA A 164 1.11 2.73 11.49
CA ALA A 164 1.66 2.34 12.79
C ALA A 164 2.97 1.55 12.64
N TYR A 165 3.16 0.86 11.51
CA TYR A 165 4.33 0.02 11.22
C TYR A 165 5.62 0.78 10.87
N VAL A 166 5.63 2.13 10.92
CA VAL A 166 6.87 2.91 10.81
C VAL A 166 7.83 2.66 11.98
N ASN A 167 7.36 2.01 13.06
CA ASN A 167 8.19 1.52 14.16
C ASN A 167 9.16 0.40 13.74
N GLY A 168 8.98 -0.18 12.54
CA GLY A 168 9.87 -1.21 12.00
C GLY A 168 9.91 -2.46 12.88
N GLN A 169 11.11 -2.95 13.14
CA GLN A 169 11.37 -4.20 13.88
C GLN A 169 11.21 -4.06 15.41
N ARG A 170 10.72 -2.93 15.92
CA ARG A 170 10.53 -2.72 17.37
C ARG A 170 9.41 -3.61 17.91
N THR A 171 9.65 -4.23 19.04
CA THR A 171 8.70 -5.09 19.76
C THR A 171 8.25 -4.44 21.08
N GLY A 172 7.20 -5.00 21.69
CA GLY A 172 6.60 -4.50 22.92
C GLY A 172 5.74 -3.26 22.66
N LYS A 173 5.65 -2.38 23.66
CA LYS A 173 4.81 -1.18 23.59
C LYS A 173 5.45 -0.09 22.71
N ILE A 174 4.67 0.41 21.76
CA ILE A 174 5.08 1.42 20.79
C ILE A 174 4.31 2.72 21.07
N SER A 175 5.04 3.74 21.51
CA SER A 175 4.50 5.07 21.80
C SER A 175 4.25 5.91 20.54
N GLU A 176 3.34 6.89 20.67
CA GLU A 176 2.98 7.88 19.65
C GLU A 176 4.07 8.95 19.49
N THR A 177 5.27 8.54 19.09
CA THR A 177 6.43 9.45 18.96
C THR A 177 6.95 9.44 17.53
N LEU A 178 7.30 10.62 17.02
CA LEU A 178 8.02 10.75 15.76
C LEU A 178 9.48 10.30 15.92
N LEU A 179 10.00 9.66 14.88
CA LEU A 179 11.42 9.36 14.79
C LEU A 179 12.17 10.63 14.35
N PRO A 180 13.25 11.05 15.05
CA PRO A 180 14.06 12.20 14.62
C PRO A 180 14.67 11.98 13.24
N GLU A 181 14.91 13.06 12.49
CA GLU A 181 15.43 13.02 11.11
C GLU A 181 16.82 12.38 10.96
N ASN A 182 17.60 12.34 12.04
CA ASN A 182 18.95 11.77 12.09
C ASN A 182 18.97 10.37 12.74
N LYS A 183 17.81 9.72 12.85
CA LYS A 183 17.72 8.38 13.44
C LYS A 183 16.96 7.44 12.51
N ALA A 184 17.48 6.22 12.42
CA ALA A 184 16.78 5.06 11.92
C ALA A 184 16.27 4.19 13.07
N VAL A 185 15.34 3.27 12.80
CA VAL A 185 14.82 2.33 13.81
C VAL A 185 15.94 1.49 14.43
N ALA A 186 16.96 1.10 13.67
CA ALA A 186 18.12 0.36 14.18
C ALA A 186 18.81 1.05 15.38
N HIS A 187 18.81 2.38 15.43
CA HIS A 187 19.36 3.14 16.57
C HIS A 187 18.53 2.98 17.85
N LEU A 188 17.23 2.71 17.72
CA LEU A 188 16.32 2.47 18.84
C LEU A 188 16.36 1.01 19.32
N LEU A 189 16.85 0.09 18.49
CA LEU A 189 16.99 -1.33 18.82
C LEU A 189 18.27 -1.63 19.62
N GLY A 190 19.13 -0.63 19.85
CA GLY A 190 20.39 -0.80 20.58
C GLY A 190 21.42 -1.66 19.83
N GLN A 191 21.34 -1.72 18.50
CA GLN A 191 22.29 -2.46 17.68
C GLN A 191 23.67 -1.78 17.72
N THR A 192 24.71 -2.54 18.06
CA THR A 192 26.09 -2.03 18.22
C THR A 192 26.73 -1.57 16.91
N ASP A 193 26.34 -2.18 15.79
CA ASP A 193 26.83 -1.87 14.44
C ASP A 193 25.78 -1.10 13.62
N CYS A 194 25.08 -0.15 14.24
CA CYS A 194 24.07 0.63 13.55
C CYS A 194 24.72 1.62 12.57
N PRO A 195 24.38 1.58 11.27
CA PRO A 195 24.88 2.56 10.31
C PRO A 195 24.37 3.96 10.68
N ALA A 196 25.24 4.97 10.48
CA ALA A 196 24.83 6.36 10.61
C ALA A 196 23.67 6.65 9.66
N PHE A 197 22.68 7.42 10.12
CA PHE A 197 21.52 7.78 9.32
C PHE A 197 21.33 9.30 9.31
N ASP A 198 21.19 9.82 8.09
CA ASP A 198 20.72 11.17 7.83
C ASP A 198 19.71 11.09 6.68
N LEU A 199 18.56 11.74 6.87
CA LEU A 199 17.46 11.66 5.92
C LEU A 199 17.86 12.14 4.52
N ASP A 200 18.55 13.28 4.40
CA ASP A 200 18.88 13.84 3.09
C ASP A 200 19.95 12.99 2.39
N ALA A 201 20.94 12.51 3.15
CA ALA A 201 21.95 11.60 2.65
C ALA A 201 21.34 10.28 2.15
N GLU A 202 20.35 9.73 2.87
CA GLU A 202 19.68 8.50 2.46
C GLU A 202 18.83 8.72 1.20
N ILE A 203 18.05 9.80 1.14
CA ILE A 203 17.29 10.18 -0.07
C ILE A 203 18.24 10.25 -1.28
N LYS A 204 19.36 10.98 -1.15
CA LYS A 204 20.36 11.14 -2.21
C LYS A 204 20.97 9.80 -2.61
N SER A 205 21.31 8.94 -1.64
CA SER A 205 21.87 7.61 -1.89
C SER A 205 20.93 6.74 -2.72
N ILE A 206 19.63 6.78 -2.44
CA ILE A 206 18.61 6.03 -3.19
C ILE A 206 18.47 6.56 -4.62
N GLU A 207 18.47 7.88 -4.81
CA GLU A 207 18.41 8.50 -6.14
C GLU A 207 19.65 8.15 -6.99
N GLU A 208 20.84 8.17 -6.38
CA GLU A 208 22.10 7.80 -7.02
C GLU A 208 22.13 6.31 -7.40
N PHE A 209 21.70 5.43 -6.50
CA PHE A 209 21.54 4.00 -6.80
C PHE A 209 20.62 3.78 -7.99
N SER A 210 19.48 4.47 -8.01
CA SER A 210 18.47 4.33 -9.07
C SER A 210 18.99 4.79 -10.43
N ARG A 211 19.73 5.90 -10.45
CA ARG A 211 20.40 6.41 -11.67
C ARG A 211 21.48 5.45 -12.15
N GLY A 212 22.36 4.99 -11.25
CA GLY A 212 23.43 4.05 -11.58
C GLY A 212 22.91 2.69 -12.06
N LEU A 213 21.77 2.23 -11.54
CA LEU A 213 21.12 1.01 -11.99
C LEU A 213 20.59 1.14 -13.43
N GLU A 214 20.00 2.29 -13.77
CA GLU A 214 19.49 2.60 -15.09
C GLU A 214 20.63 2.69 -16.13
N GLU A 215 21.78 3.24 -15.75
CA GLU A 215 23.02 3.21 -16.54
C GLU A 215 23.57 1.79 -16.71
N THR A 216 23.71 1.05 -15.61
CA THR A 216 24.20 -0.35 -15.60
C THR A 216 23.34 -1.24 -16.49
N SER A 217 22.02 -1.02 -16.49
CA SER A 217 21.07 -1.78 -17.33
C SER A 217 21.33 -1.63 -18.83
N ARG A 218 22.03 -0.57 -19.26
CA ARG A 218 22.42 -0.29 -20.65
C ARG A 218 23.83 -0.74 -20.98
N SER A 219 24.60 -1.23 -20.01
CA SER A 219 25.96 -1.74 -20.24
C SER A 219 25.93 -2.98 -21.15
N GLN A 220 26.99 -3.15 -21.95
CA GLN A 220 27.08 -4.24 -22.92
C GLN A 220 26.96 -5.61 -22.25
N SER A 221 27.62 -5.82 -21.10
CA SER A 221 27.62 -7.10 -20.39
C SER A 221 26.21 -7.53 -19.95
N VAL A 222 25.41 -6.58 -19.45
CA VAL A 222 24.03 -6.83 -19.01
C VAL A 222 23.10 -7.05 -20.20
N GLN A 223 23.28 -6.26 -21.27
CA GLN A 223 22.53 -6.43 -22.53
C GLN A 223 22.80 -7.79 -23.17
N ASP A 224 24.06 -8.23 -23.20
CA ASP A 224 24.45 -9.55 -23.71
C ASP A 224 23.82 -10.68 -22.89
N ALA A 225 23.78 -10.54 -21.55
CA ALA A 225 23.11 -11.51 -20.69
C ALA A 225 21.59 -11.59 -20.97
N PHE A 226 20.94 -10.46 -21.25
CA PHE A 226 19.52 -10.46 -21.66
C PHE A 226 19.32 -11.12 -23.02
N ALA A 227 20.17 -10.83 -24.00
CA ALA A 227 20.13 -11.43 -25.32
C ALA A 227 20.31 -12.96 -25.25
N GLN A 228 21.32 -13.44 -24.51
CA GLN A 228 21.56 -14.87 -24.32
C GLN A 228 20.37 -15.57 -23.64
N ASN A 229 19.77 -14.95 -22.62
CA ASN A 229 18.57 -15.49 -21.96
C ASN A 229 17.39 -15.57 -22.94
N LEU A 230 17.20 -14.52 -23.75
CA LEU A 230 16.14 -14.45 -24.74
C LEU A 230 16.31 -15.48 -25.85
N ASP A 231 17.52 -15.61 -26.39
CA ASP A 231 17.85 -16.58 -27.45
C ASP A 231 17.65 -18.02 -26.96
N ARG A 232 18.00 -18.30 -25.71
CA ARG A 232 17.70 -19.60 -25.07
C ARG A 232 16.19 -19.88 -25.00
N LYS A 233 15.36 -18.87 -24.71
CA LYS A 233 13.88 -19.01 -24.65
C LYS A 233 13.22 -19.08 -26.02
N ASN A 234 13.82 -18.44 -27.02
CA ASN A 234 13.31 -18.38 -28.39
C ASN A 234 13.90 -19.48 -29.30
N ARG A 235 14.71 -20.40 -28.76
CA ARG A 235 15.33 -21.49 -29.52
C ARG A 235 14.29 -22.24 -30.38
N GLY A 236 14.50 -22.24 -31.69
CA GLY A 236 13.60 -22.88 -32.67
C GLY A 236 12.38 -22.05 -33.10
N LYS A 237 12.26 -20.79 -32.67
CA LYS A 237 11.18 -19.87 -33.08
C LYS A 237 11.74 -18.75 -33.96
N ARG A 238 11.09 -18.47 -35.09
CA ARG A 238 11.31 -17.23 -35.84
C ARG A 238 10.62 -16.08 -35.10
N VAL A 239 11.39 -15.05 -34.75
CA VAL A 239 10.91 -13.85 -34.07
C VAL A 239 11.40 -12.65 -34.88
N THR A 240 10.49 -11.74 -35.20
CA THR A 240 10.81 -10.47 -35.89
C THR A 240 11.66 -9.56 -35.00
N ASP A 241 12.50 -8.71 -35.59
CA ASP A 241 13.39 -7.80 -34.85
C ASP A 241 12.63 -6.88 -33.88
N TYR A 242 11.53 -6.27 -34.33
CA TYR A 242 10.65 -5.45 -33.48
C TYR A 242 10.20 -6.19 -32.20
N ARG A 243 9.81 -7.47 -32.35
CA ARG A 243 9.36 -8.29 -31.22
C ARG A 243 10.53 -8.67 -30.31
N ARG A 244 11.72 -8.88 -30.87
CA ARG A 244 12.95 -9.14 -30.12
C ARG A 244 13.31 -7.94 -29.25
N GLU A 245 13.31 -6.73 -29.82
CA GLU A 245 13.57 -5.48 -29.09
C GLU A 245 12.60 -5.27 -27.94
N HIS A 246 11.29 -5.42 -28.19
CA HIS A 246 10.27 -5.30 -27.14
C HIS A 246 10.45 -6.36 -26.03
N GLN A 247 10.90 -7.58 -26.37
CA GLN A 247 11.20 -8.61 -25.39
C GLN A 247 12.45 -8.28 -24.55
N LEU A 248 13.48 -7.70 -25.16
CA LEU A 248 14.69 -7.23 -24.47
C LEU A 248 14.37 -6.09 -23.51
N GLU A 249 13.61 -5.08 -23.95
CA GLU A 249 13.20 -3.97 -23.08
C GLU A 249 12.33 -4.46 -21.92
N ALA A 250 11.44 -5.42 -22.16
CA ALA A 250 10.66 -6.05 -21.09
C ALA A 250 11.51 -6.88 -20.11
N LEU A 251 12.65 -7.46 -20.55
CA LEU A 251 13.61 -8.10 -19.65
C LEU A 251 14.37 -7.07 -18.83
N ARG A 252 14.85 -5.99 -19.46
CA ARG A 252 15.55 -4.88 -18.80
C ARG A 252 14.70 -4.26 -17.69
N ARG A 253 13.46 -3.89 -17.99
CA ARG A 253 12.53 -3.30 -17.01
C ARG A 253 12.25 -4.23 -15.83
N ARG A 254 12.08 -5.54 -16.08
CA ARG A 254 11.89 -6.52 -15.01
C ARG A 254 13.14 -6.70 -14.15
N TRP A 255 14.32 -6.64 -14.76
CA TRP A 255 15.58 -6.70 -14.04
C TRP A 255 15.77 -5.47 -13.14
N ILE A 256 15.54 -4.25 -13.67
CA ILE A 256 15.57 -3.01 -12.87
C ILE A 256 14.59 -3.10 -11.70
N LYS A 257 13.33 -3.46 -11.99
CA LYS A 257 12.31 -3.64 -10.94
C LYS A 257 12.83 -4.57 -9.84
N LYS A 258 13.39 -5.72 -10.22
CA LYS A 258 13.92 -6.70 -9.27
C LYS A 258 15.04 -6.11 -8.41
N MET A 259 16.03 -5.46 -9.02
CA MET A 259 17.16 -4.88 -8.29
C MET A 259 16.72 -3.76 -7.33
N GLN A 260 15.78 -2.91 -7.76
CA GLN A 260 15.18 -1.87 -6.92
C GLN A 260 14.47 -2.45 -5.68
N VAL A 261 13.70 -3.52 -5.87
CA VAL A 261 12.99 -4.19 -4.77
C VAL A 261 13.98 -4.86 -3.81
N GLU A 262 14.98 -5.58 -4.33
CA GLU A 262 16.00 -6.22 -3.50
C GLU A 262 16.79 -5.20 -2.67
N GLU A 263 17.17 -4.07 -3.27
CA GLU A 263 17.89 -3.00 -2.57
C GLU A 263 17.03 -2.31 -1.51
N GLY A 264 15.76 -2.01 -1.83
CA GLY A 264 14.84 -1.42 -0.86
C GLY A 264 14.62 -2.31 0.36
N MET A 265 14.47 -3.62 0.16
CA MET A 265 14.35 -4.60 1.24
C MET A 265 15.64 -4.72 2.06
N ARG A 266 16.81 -4.67 1.41
CA ARG A 266 18.12 -4.70 2.08
C ARG A 266 18.29 -3.50 2.99
N ARG A 267 18.12 -2.29 2.44
CA ARG A 267 18.25 -1.01 3.17
C ARG A 267 17.29 -0.92 4.34
N ALA A 268 16.02 -1.25 4.12
CA ALA A 268 15.02 -1.24 5.19
C ALA A 268 15.47 -2.10 6.38
N ARG A 269 15.91 -3.33 6.13
CA ARG A 269 16.34 -4.26 7.19
C ARG A 269 17.58 -3.79 7.94
N GLU A 270 18.58 -3.27 7.21
CA GLU A 270 19.80 -2.72 7.82
C GLU A 270 19.50 -1.51 8.70
N LEU A 271 18.52 -0.71 8.32
CA LEU A 271 18.09 0.47 9.07
C LEU A 271 17.01 0.16 10.14
N GLY A 272 16.66 -1.12 10.33
CA GLY A 272 15.74 -1.59 11.37
C GLY A 272 14.25 -1.59 10.99
N TRP A 273 13.90 -1.34 9.73
CA TRP A 273 12.55 -1.52 9.16
C TRP A 273 12.36 -2.92 8.55
N HIS A 274 11.12 -3.31 8.28
CA HIS A 274 10.83 -4.64 7.72
C HIS A 274 10.96 -4.69 6.20
N ASP A 275 10.57 -3.61 5.54
CA ASP A 275 10.48 -3.49 4.09
C ASP A 275 10.60 -2.04 3.62
N SER A 276 10.70 -1.86 2.30
CA SER A 276 10.82 -0.53 1.68
C SER A 276 9.60 0.36 1.95
N TYR A 277 8.42 -0.22 2.15
CA TYR A 277 7.20 0.54 2.47
C TYR A 277 7.31 1.23 3.84
N THR A 278 7.62 0.47 4.89
CA THR A 278 7.77 1.00 6.26
C THR A 278 8.92 1.98 6.38
N LEU A 279 10.05 1.70 5.71
CA LEU A 279 11.17 2.65 5.58
C LEU A 279 10.73 3.97 4.94
N THR A 280 10.13 3.93 3.75
CA THR A 280 9.81 5.15 2.99
C THR A 280 8.66 5.95 3.62
N LYS A 281 7.71 5.29 4.31
CA LYS A 281 6.70 5.98 5.14
C LYS A 281 7.34 6.70 6.33
N ALA A 282 8.28 6.06 7.02
CA ALA A 282 9.01 6.70 8.12
C ALA A 282 9.83 7.90 7.64
N MET A 283 10.54 7.76 6.52
CA MET A 283 11.25 8.87 5.87
C MET A 283 10.31 10.01 5.46
N GLY A 284 9.09 9.69 5.01
CA GLY A 284 8.05 10.67 4.73
C GLY A 284 7.65 11.48 5.96
N GLU A 285 7.44 10.83 7.11
CA GLU A 285 7.18 11.52 8.38
C GLU A 285 8.34 12.43 8.79
N GLN A 286 9.57 11.94 8.68
CA GLN A 286 10.77 12.73 8.98
C GLN A 286 10.88 13.96 8.06
N LEU A 287 10.60 13.79 6.77
CA LEU A 287 10.63 14.88 5.80
C LEU A 287 9.54 15.92 6.07
N ILE A 288 8.34 15.48 6.47
CA ILE A 288 7.26 16.37 6.91
C ILE A 288 7.72 17.16 8.13
N ALA A 289 8.27 16.48 9.15
CA ALA A 289 8.74 17.11 10.37
C ALA A 289 9.79 18.19 10.09
N LYS A 290 10.73 17.89 9.19
CA LYS A 290 11.77 18.81 8.74
C LYS A 290 11.22 20.03 7.97
N ARG A 291 10.20 19.85 7.13
CA ARG A 291 9.72 20.90 6.21
C ARG A 291 8.55 21.74 6.72
N ARG A 292 7.76 21.24 7.67
CA ARG A 292 6.49 21.87 8.07
C ARG A 292 6.61 23.33 8.52
N GLY A 293 7.71 23.72 9.17
CA GLY A 293 7.79 25.00 9.86
C GLY A 293 6.65 25.14 10.87
N ASP A 294 5.96 26.28 10.86
CA ASP A 294 4.85 26.58 11.77
C ASP A 294 3.49 25.99 11.34
N LEU A 295 3.44 25.23 10.23
CA LEU A 295 2.21 24.61 9.75
C LEU A 295 1.61 23.68 10.81
N PRO A 296 0.35 23.91 11.26
CA PRO A 296 -0.34 23.01 12.18
C PRO A 296 -0.45 21.62 11.55
N THR A 297 0.19 20.63 12.15
CA THR A 297 0.41 19.31 11.53
C THR A 297 0.09 18.18 12.49
N VAL A 298 -0.65 17.19 12.00
CA VAL A 298 -0.91 15.92 12.69
C VAL A 298 -0.51 14.75 11.80
N VAL A 299 0.09 13.72 12.39
CA VAL A 299 0.37 12.44 11.75
C VAL A 299 -0.54 11.36 12.32
N MET A 300 -1.37 10.78 11.46
CA MET A 300 -2.28 9.68 11.80
C MET A 300 -1.66 8.37 11.34
N ARG A 301 -1.45 7.42 12.26
CA ARG A 301 -0.80 6.13 12.01
C ARG A 301 -1.80 4.98 12.19
N PRO A 302 -2.59 4.65 11.16
CA PRO A 302 -3.41 3.46 11.20
C PRO A 302 -2.57 2.17 11.19
N SER A 303 -3.05 1.13 11.88
CA SER A 303 -2.56 -0.24 11.76
C SER A 303 -3.06 -0.89 10.45
N ILE A 304 -3.33 -2.19 10.41
CA ILE A 304 -3.83 -2.85 9.20
C ILE A 304 -5.29 -2.42 8.98
N ILE A 305 -5.52 -1.56 8.00
CA ILE A 305 -6.87 -1.11 7.66
C ILE A 305 -7.62 -2.24 6.96
N GLU A 306 -8.73 -2.67 7.57
CA GLU A 306 -9.60 -3.73 7.06
C GLU A 306 -11.01 -3.18 6.72
N SER A 307 -11.91 -4.07 6.29
CA SER A 307 -13.29 -3.75 5.95
C SER A 307 -14.00 -2.95 7.05
N SER A 308 -14.95 -2.10 6.65
CA SER A 308 -15.76 -1.32 7.57
C SER A 308 -16.50 -2.17 8.59
N LEU A 309 -16.65 -1.64 9.80
CA LEU A 309 -17.44 -2.24 10.86
C LEU A 309 -18.92 -1.90 10.69
N GLU A 310 -19.22 -0.61 10.48
CA GLU A 310 -20.58 -0.07 10.40
C GLU A 310 -20.80 0.76 9.13
N ASP A 311 -19.90 1.70 8.83
CA ASP A 311 -20.09 2.70 7.76
C ASP A 311 -19.17 2.47 6.55
N PRO A 312 -19.63 2.68 5.30
CA PRO A 312 -21.00 3.01 4.90
C PRO A 312 -21.99 1.83 5.02
N GLU A 313 -21.46 0.61 5.00
CA GLU A 313 -22.15 -0.64 5.31
C GLU A 313 -21.14 -1.63 5.94
N PRO A 314 -21.57 -2.58 6.78
CA PRO A 314 -20.66 -3.59 7.35
C PRO A 314 -19.99 -4.46 6.29
N GLY A 315 -18.67 -4.61 6.37
CA GLY A 315 -17.89 -5.45 5.47
C GLY A 315 -17.54 -4.80 4.12
N TRP A 316 -17.82 -3.51 3.92
CA TRP A 316 -17.36 -2.80 2.73
C TRP A 316 -15.83 -2.76 2.69
N ILE A 317 -15.28 -3.23 1.57
CA ILE A 317 -13.84 -3.25 1.30
C ILE A 317 -13.60 -2.94 -0.17
N GLN A 318 -12.52 -2.22 -0.46
CA GLN A 318 -12.11 -1.95 -1.83
C GLN A 318 -10.73 -2.52 -2.12
N ASP A 319 -10.66 -3.29 -3.21
CA ASP A 319 -9.49 -4.05 -3.61
C ASP A 319 -9.14 -5.11 -2.53
N LEU A 320 -8.23 -6.03 -2.86
CA LEU A 320 -7.76 -7.04 -1.91
C LEU A 320 -6.32 -6.70 -1.56
N LYS A 321 -6.06 -6.27 -0.32
CA LYS A 321 -4.74 -5.82 0.14
C LYS A 321 -4.37 -6.46 1.47
N VAL A 322 -3.08 -6.39 1.81
CA VAL A 322 -2.52 -6.87 3.09
C VAL A 322 -2.98 -8.30 3.46
N ALA A 323 -3.98 -8.49 4.32
CA ALA A 323 -4.45 -9.82 4.71
C ALA A 323 -5.33 -10.51 3.64
N ASP A 324 -6.07 -9.75 2.84
CA ASP A 324 -7.07 -10.31 1.92
C ASP A 324 -6.51 -11.32 0.91
N PRO A 325 -5.34 -11.09 0.28
CA PRO A 325 -4.76 -12.08 -0.62
C PRO A 325 -4.51 -13.40 0.11
N LEU A 326 -4.05 -13.39 1.37
CA LEU A 326 -3.85 -14.62 2.14
C LEU A 326 -5.18 -15.35 2.37
N ILE A 327 -6.22 -14.61 2.78
CA ILE A 327 -7.56 -15.13 3.02
C ILE A 327 -8.19 -15.72 1.74
N VAL A 328 -8.00 -15.06 0.59
CA VAL A 328 -8.51 -15.52 -0.71
C VAL A 328 -7.76 -16.74 -1.22
N HIS A 329 -6.45 -16.84 -0.99
CA HIS A 329 -5.69 -18.04 -1.34
C HIS A 329 -6.03 -19.22 -0.41
N TYR A 330 -6.27 -18.93 0.87
CA TYR A 330 -6.76 -19.87 1.84
C TYR A 330 -8.11 -20.45 1.45
N SER A 331 -9.10 -19.60 1.17
CA SER A 331 -10.47 -20.01 0.83
C SER A 331 -10.54 -20.82 -0.47
N LYS A 332 -9.61 -20.60 -1.40
CA LYS A 332 -9.46 -21.38 -2.64
C LYS A 332 -8.70 -22.70 -2.45
N GLY A 333 -8.34 -23.07 -1.20
CA GLY A 333 -7.57 -24.28 -0.89
C GLY A 333 -6.15 -24.25 -1.43
N ARG A 334 -5.63 -23.07 -1.83
CA ARG A 334 -4.31 -22.90 -2.43
C ARG A 334 -3.22 -22.63 -1.40
N LEU A 335 -3.59 -22.22 -0.20
CA LEU A 335 -2.68 -22.00 0.92
C LEU A 335 -2.99 -22.99 2.05
N PRO A 336 -2.53 -24.26 1.93
CA PRO A 336 -2.86 -25.30 2.90
C PRO A 336 -2.24 -25.06 4.28
N ASP A 337 -1.20 -24.23 4.35
CA ASP A 337 -0.55 -23.81 5.59
C ASP A 337 0.17 -22.48 5.37
N PHE A 338 0.38 -21.70 6.44
CA PHE A 338 1.08 -20.41 6.44
C PHE A 338 1.77 -20.19 7.79
N PRO A 339 2.99 -19.63 7.84
CA PRO A 339 3.68 -19.41 9.10
C PRO A 339 3.09 -18.21 9.82
N ILE A 340 2.46 -18.45 10.98
CA ILE A 340 1.91 -17.39 11.81
C ILE A 340 2.05 -17.77 13.28
N ASP A 341 2.65 -16.90 14.10
CA ASP A 341 2.70 -17.14 15.53
C ASP A 341 1.29 -16.92 16.10
N PRO A 342 0.63 -17.95 16.68
CA PRO A 342 -0.74 -17.79 17.16
C PRO A 342 -0.86 -16.86 18.38
N LYS A 343 0.25 -16.49 19.02
CA LYS A 343 0.28 -15.71 20.26
C LYS A 343 0.47 -14.21 20.05
N ILE A 344 0.86 -13.78 18.84
CA ILE A 344 1.04 -12.36 18.58
C ILE A 344 -0.32 -11.67 18.43
N VAL A 345 -0.37 -10.41 18.87
CA VAL A 345 -1.50 -9.52 18.59
C VAL A 345 -1.39 -9.08 17.14
N LEU A 346 -2.45 -9.31 16.36
CA LEU A 346 -2.54 -8.80 15.00
C LEU A 346 -3.43 -7.56 15.00
N ASP A 347 -2.81 -6.38 14.89
CA ASP A 347 -3.55 -5.13 14.96
C ASP A 347 -4.26 -4.81 13.63
N VAL A 348 -5.58 -4.92 13.65
CA VAL A 348 -6.48 -4.61 12.52
C VAL A 348 -7.44 -3.51 12.94
N VAL A 349 -7.70 -2.56 12.06
CA VAL A 349 -8.60 -1.45 12.31
C VAL A 349 -9.60 -1.26 11.16
N PRO A 350 -10.91 -1.21 11.43
CA PRO A 350 -11.92 -0.89 10.42
C PRO A 350 -11.71 0.49 9.77
N VAL A 351 -11.92 0.57 8.45
CA VAL A 351 -11.71 1.80 7.67
C VAL A 351 -12.59 2.99 8.12
N ASP A 352 -13.78 2.72 8.62
CA ASP A 352 -14.69 3.72 9.18
C ASP A 352 -14.19 4.29 10.51
N ILE A 353 -13.55 3.48 11.35
CA ILE A 353 -12.86 3.96 12.55
C ILE A 353 -11.68 4.87 12.16
N VAL A 354 -10.94 4.53 11.09
CA VAL A 354 -9.88 5.38 10.55
C VAL A 354 -10.43 6.72 10.07
N ALA A 355 -11.54 6.72 9.32
CA ALA A 355 -12.20 7.95 8.88
C ALA A 355 -12.68 8.80 10.08
N ASN A 356 -13.30 8.16 11.07
CA ASN A 356 -13.78 8.81 12.29
C ASN A 356 -12.63 9.48 13.06
N ALA A 357 -11.51 8.78 13.25
CA ALA A 357 -10.34 9.31 13.96
C ALA A 357 -9.74 10.53 13.24
N ILE A 358 -9.65 10.47 11.90
CA ILE A 358 -9.18 11.61 11.09
C ILE A 358 -10.12 12.80 11.23
N LEU A 359 -11.44 12.60 11.18
CA LEU A 359 -12.41 13.69 11.36
C LEU A 359 -12.39 14.27 12.78
N ALA A 360 -12.21 13.42 13.78
CA ALA A 360 -12.16 13.82 15.19
C ALA A 360 -10.93 14.66 15.55
N VAL A 361 -9.81 14.51 14.82
CA VAL A 361 -8.60 15.30 15.08
C VAL A 361 -8.66 16.69 14.46
N LEU A 362 -9.46 16.90 13.40
CA LEU A 362 -9.46 18.15 12.62
C LEU A 362 -9.65 19.42 13.47
N PRO A 363 -10.62 19.46 14.42
CA PRO A 363 -10.81 20.65 15.26
C PRO A 363 -9.65 20.92 16.21
N LYS A 364 -8.83 19.91 16.53
CA LYS A 364 -7.77 19.94 17.54
C LYS A 364 -6.38 20.14 16.96
N ILE A 365 -6.21 20.14 15.63
CA ILE A 365 -4.88 20.20 15.00
C ILE A 365 -4.08 21.41 15.53
N ARG A 366 -4.75 22.57 15.67
CA ARG A 366 -4.13 23.84 16.06
C ARG A 366 -3.83 23.95 17.56
N ASP A 367 -4.36 23.04 18.37
CA ASP A 367 -4.08 23.02 19.81
C ASP A 367 -2.65 22.53 20.10
N ASN A 368 -2.04 21.85 19.12
CA ASN A 368 -0.71 21.26 19.24
C ASN A 368 0.38 22.23 18.79
N LYS A 369 1.34 22.51 19.68
CA LYS A 369 2.55 23.30 19.35
C LYS A 369 3.56 22.50 18.52
N GLU A 370 3.61 21.19 18.76
CA GLU A 370 4.44 20.24 18.04
C GLU A 370 3.57 19.33 17.16
N ILE A 371 4.19 18.49 16.34
CA ILE A 371 3.46 17.52 15.54
C ILE A 371 2.88 16.46 16.47
N ALA A 372 1.56 16.43 16.60
CA ALA A 372 0.90 15.34 17.30
C ALA A 372 0.88 14.08 16.40
N VAL A 373 1.13 12.94 17.01
CA VAL A 373 1.05 11.63 16.37
C VAL A 373 -0.08 10.87 17.06
N TYR A 374 -0.92 10.20 16.28
CA TYR A 374 -1.96 9.34 16.82
C TYR A 374 -1.91 7.97 16.17
N HIS A 375 -1.84 6.90 16.97
CA HIS A 375 -2.08 5.55 16.49
C HIS A 375 -3.58 5.32 16.34
N ILE A 376 -3.99 4.85 15.16
CA ILE A 376 -5.36 4.36 14.94
C ILE A 376 -5.27 2.84 14.90
N ALA A 377 -5.33 2.25 16.08
CA ALA A 377 -5.01 0.85 16.35
C ALA A 377 -5.97 0.32 17.42
N SER A 378 -6.18 -1.00 17.48
CA SER A 378 -7.05 -1.61 18.50
C SER A 378 -6.31 -2.53 19.46
N GLY A 379 -5.06 -2.90 19.18
CA GLY A 379 -4.35 -3.98 19.84
C GLY A 379 -4.12 -3.79 21.33
N SER A 380 -3.97 -2.54 21.81
CA SER A 380 -3.76 -2.26 23.23
C SER A 380 -5.03 -2.27 24.08
N GLN A 381 -6.20 -2.06 23.47
CA GLN A 381 -7.48 -2.00 24.18
C GLN A 381 -8.36 -3.24 23.92
N ASN A 382 -8.39 -3.73 22.69
CA ASN A 382 -9.18 -4.86 22.23
C ASN A 382 -8.33 -5.75 21.30
N PRO A 383 -7.38 -6.53 21.86
CA PRO A 383 -6.45 -7.35 21.08
C PRO A 383 -7.17 -8.52 20.41
N ILE A 384 -6.87 -8.75 19.13
CA ILE A 384 -7.14 -10.02 18.45
C ILE A 384 -5.84 -10.79 18.28
N LEU A 385 -5.80 -12.02 18.79
CA LEU A 385 -4.65 -12.89 18.59
C LEU A 385 -4.66 -13.43 17.16
N ALA A 386 -3.49 -13.52 16.54
CA ALA A 386 -3.37 -14.09 15.21
C ALA A 386 -3.94 -15.53 15.11
N GLY A 387 -3.80 -16.33 16.17
CA GLY A 387 -4.40 -17.66 16.25
C GLY A 387 -5.94 -17.64 16.29
N GLU A 388 -6.52 -16.61 16.88
CA GLU A 388 -7.97 -16.40 16.90
C GLU A 388 -8.48 -15.98 15.52
N LEU A 389 -7.81 -15.04 14.84
CA LEU A 389 -8.17 -14.67 13.47
C LEU A 389 -8.14 -15.87 12.53
N VAL A 390 -7.07 -16.68 12.59
CA VAL A 390 -6.97 -17.91 11.78
C VAL A 390 -8.12 -18.88 12.08
N HIS A 391 -8.54 -18.99 13.34
CA HIS A 391 -9.68 -19.81 13.74
C HIS A 391 -11.00 -19.27 13.20
N LEU A 392 -11.22 -17.96 13.25
CA LEU A 392 -12.40 -17.29 12.69
C LEU A 392 -12.48 -17.48 11.17
N VAL A 393 -11.38 -17.25 10.44
CA VAL A 393 -11.29 -17.45 8.98
C VAL A 393 -11.56 -18.92 8.61
N HIS A 394 -10.95 -19.87 9.33
CA HIS A 394 -11.19 -21.30 9.10
C HIS A 394 -12.64 -21.68 9.36
N ARG A 395 -13.24 -21.22 10.46
CA ARG A 395 -14.66 -21.48 10.77
C ARG A 395 -15.55 -20.93 9.66
N TYR A 396 -15.36 -19.68 9.24
CA TYR A 396 -16.16 -19.04 8.20
C TYR A 396 -16.14 -19.83 6.88
N PHE A 397 -14.96 -20.19 6.36
CA PHE A 397 -14.87 -20.92 5.08
C PHE A 397 -15.18 -22.41 5.18
N LYS A 398 -15.18 -22.98 6.39
CA LYS A 398 -15.72 -24.32 6.61
C LYS A 398 -17.24 -24.32 6.46
N ASP A 399 -17.90 -23.32 7.02
CA ASP A 399 -19.37 -23.20 7.01
C ASP A 399 -19.88 -22.61 5.68
N ASN A 400 -19.07 -21.75 5.04
CA ASN A 400 -19.34 -21.07 3.76
C ASN A 400 -18.24 -21.37 2.73
N PRO A 401 -18.12 -22.61 2.22
CA PRO A 401 -17.05 -22.98 1.32
C PRO A 401 -17.13 -22.25 -0.02
N MET A 402 -16.00 -21.71 -0.47
CA MET A 402 -15.86 -21.25 -1.86
C MET A 402 -16.09 -22.40 -2.83
N ARG A 403 -16.61 -22.11 -4.01
CA ARG A 403 -16.88 -23.12 -5.04
C ARG A 403 -15.80 -23.14 -6.11
N ASP A 404 -15.45 -24.33 -6.57
CA ASP A 404 -14.60 -24.50 -7.74
C ASP A 404 -15.35 -24.15 -9.04
N ARG A 405 -14.67 -24.27 -10.18
CA ARG A 405 -15.28 -23.98 -11.50
C ARG A 405 -16.44 -24.93 -11.85
N SER A 406 -16.53 -26.07 -11.19
CA SER A 406 -17.58 -27.08 -11.38
C SER A 406 -18.70 -26.92 -10.35
N GLY A 407 -18.64 -25.90 -9.47
CA GLY A 407 -19.63 -25.65 -8.44
C GLY A 407 -19.43 -26.46 -7.14
N ASN A 408 -18.38 -27.29 -7.05
CA ASN A 408 -18.14 -28.11 -5.86
C ASN A 408 -17.53 -27.27 -4.73
N PRO A 409 -17.91 -27.53 -3.47
CA PRO A 409 -17.32 -26.84 -2.32
C PRO A 409 -15.83 -27.19 -2.16
N ILE A 410 -15.01 -26.17 -1.90
CA ILE A 410 -13.58 -26.32 -1.65
C ILE A 410 -13.35 -26.53 -0.15
N ALA A 411 -12.75 -27.66 0.22
CA ALA A 411 -12.39 -27.93 1.60
C ALA A 411 -11.12 -27.17 2.02
N VAL A 412 -11.23 -26.33 3.03
CA VAL A 412 -10.09 -25.64 3.66
C VAL A 412 -9.46 -26.50 4.76
N LYS A 413 -8.16 -26.30 5.01
CA LYS A 413 -7.41 -27.00 6.07
C LYS A 413 -7.08 -26.02 7.18
N ARG A 414 -7.06 -26.48 8.43
CA ARG A 414 -6.55 -25.68 9.54
C ARG A 414 -5.03 -25.53 9.41
N TRP A 415 -4.52 -24.31 9.50
CA TRP A 415 -3.07 -24.05 9.55
C TRP A 415 -2.45 -24.59 10.83
N LYS A 416 -1.22 -25.09 10.72
CA LYS A 416 -0.52 -25.83 11.78
C LYS A 416 0.88 -25.30 12.08
N PHE A 417 1.48 -24.47 11.23
CA PHE A 417 2.85 -24.00 11.46
C PHE A 417 2.89 -22.65 12.18
N SER A 418 3.53 -22.65 13.35
CA SER A 418 3.91 -21.42 14.07
C SER A 418 5.30 -20.89 13.67
N GLU A 419 6.17 -21.72 13.07
CA GLU A 419 7.55 -21.34 12.76
C GLU A 419 7.85 -21.26 11.26
N ILE A 420 8.33 -20.10 10.80
CA ILE A 420 8.66 -19.86 9.39
C ILE A 420 9.74 -20.79 8.82
N ARG A 421 10.76 -21.13 9.59
CA ARG A 421 11.86 -22.00 9.11
C ARG A 421 11.34 -23.41 8.83
N LYS A 422 10.50 -23.94 9.72
CA LYS A 422 9.85 -25.25 9.56
C LYS A 422 8.89 -25.22 8.36
N PHE A 423 8.09 -24.15 8.23
CA PHE A 423 7.21 -23.96 7.08
C PHE A 423 8.00 -23.93 5.76
N LYS A 424 9.02 -23.05 5.62
CA LYS A 424 9.82 -22.93 4.40
C LYS A 424 10.49 -24.26 4.01
N ARG A 425 11.03 -25.00 4.98
CA ARG A 425 11.63 -26.32 4.75
C ARG A 425 10.59 -27.34 4.29
N ALA A 426 9.45 -27.43 4.97
CA ALA A 426 8.37 -28.36 4.62
C ALA A 426 7.75 -28.02 3.25
N PHE A 427 7.51 -26.73 3.00
CA PHE A 427 6.96 -26.23 1.74
C PHE A 427 7.89 -26.53 0.56
N ARG A 428 9.19 -26.30 0.74
CA ARG A 428 10.21 -26.62 -0.27
C ARG A 428 10.27 -28.11 -0.60
N LEU A 429 10.33 -28.96 0.43
CA LEU A 429 10.44 -30.42 0.26
C LEU A 429 9.16 -31.05 -0.30
N ARG A 430 8.00 -30.60 0.16
CA ARG A 430 6.70 -31.19 -0.18
C ARG A 430 6.14 -30.70 -1.51
N TYR A 431 6.42 -29.45 -1.89
CA TYR A 431 5.78 -28.81 -3.05
C TYR A 431 6.79 -28.30 -4.09
N GLN A 432 7.75 -27.46 -3.71
CA GLN A 432 8.63 -26.80 -4.70
C GLN A 432 9.56 -27.80 -5.41
N ILE A 433 10.24 -28.69 -4.67
CA ILE A 433 11.17 -29.66 -5.28
C ILE A 433 10.43 -30.62 -6.21
N PRO A 434 9.32 -31.28 -5.81
CA PRO A 434 8.56 -32.14 -6.72
C PRO A 434 8.04 -31.40 -7.97
N ALA A 435 7.54 -30.17 -7.81
CA ALA A 435 7.06 -29.36 -8.94
C ALA A 435 8.21 -28.99 -9.91
N ALA A 436 9.37 -28.63 -9.38
CA ALA A 436 10.56 -28.32 -10.19
C ALA A 436 11.07 -29.55 -10.97
N ILE A 437 11.08 -30.73 -10.32
CA ILE A 437 11.43 -32.00 -10.99
C ILE A 437 10.43 -32.31 -12.10
N LEU A 438 9.12 -32.17 -11.82
CA LEU A 438 8.07 -32.41 -12.81
C LEU A 438 8.17 -31.45 -14.00
N LYS A 439 8.44 -30.17 -13.75
CA LYS A 439 8.67 -29.17 -14.80
C LYS A 439 9.90 -29.52 -15.63
N TRP A 440 11.01 -29.83 -14.98
CA TRP A 440 12.23 -30.26 -15.65
C TRP A 440 11.97 -31.46 -16.56
N ALA A 441 11.25 -32.48 -16.09
CA ALA A 441 10.91 -33.65 -16.89
C ALA A 441 10.05 -33.30 -18.11
N VAL A 442 9.04 -32.44 -17.93
CA VAL A 442 8.15 -31.98 -19.00
C VAL A 442 8.90 -31.13 -20.05
N ASP A 443 9.90 -30.36 -19.63
CA ASP A 443 10.69 -29.49 -20.52
C ASP A 443 11.85 -30.23 -21.21
N ARG A 444 12.46 -31.24 -20.56
CA ARG A 444 13.67 -31.94 -21.04
C ARG A 444 13.46 -33.33 -21.62
N LEU A 445 12.29 -33.96 -21.46
CA LEU A 445 12.01 -35.30 -22.01
C LEU A 445 11.06 -35.18 -23.22
N PRO A 446 11.57 -34.85 -24.43
CA PRO A 446 10.77 -34.60 -25.62
C PRO A 446 10.15 -35.86 -26.24
N PHE A 447 10.62 -37.05 -25.85
CA PHE A 447 10.15 -38.35 -26.36
C PHE A 447 8.87 -38.85 -25.69
N LEU A 448 8.43 -38.23 -24.58
CA LEU A 448 7.11 -38.48 -24.01
C LEU A 448 6.09 -37.52 -24.64
N PRO A 449 4.94 -38.02 -25.13
CA PRO A 449 3.88 -37.18 -25.71
C PRO A 449 3.10 -36.47 -24.60
N TRP A 450 3.74 -35.50 -23.94
CA TRP A 450 3.11 -34.72 -22.88
C TRP A 450 1.97 -33.87 -23.44
N PRO A 451 0.73 -34.07 -22.98
CA PRO A 451 -0.38 -33.26 -23.45
C PRO A 451 -0.11 -31.77 -23.17
N SER A 452 -0.45 -30.89 -24.10
CA SER A 452 -0.36 -29.42 -23.91
C SER A 452 -1.09 -28.96 -22.64
N ARG A 453 -2.17 -29.67 -22.27
CA ARG A 453 -2.90 -29.49 -21.01
C ARG A 453 -2.05 -29.75 -19.77
N LEU A 454 -1.16 -30.76 -19.78
CA LEU A 454 -0.28 -31.05 -18.65
C LEU A 454 0.80 -29.96 -18.50
N ARG A 455 1.44 -29.54 -19.59
CA ARG A 455 2.38 -28.40 -19.59
C ARG A 455 1.75 -27.15 -18.96
N ARG A 456 0.52 -26.82 -19.36
CA ARG A 456 -0.24 -25.71 -18.77
C ARG A 456 -0.50 -25.90 -17.27
N LYS A 457 -0.89 -27.10 -16.84
CA LYS A 457 -1.09 -27.41 -15.41
C LYS A 457 0.19 -27.26 -14.59
N VAL A 458 1.33 -27.73 -15.10
CA VAL A 458 2.63 -27.63 -14.42
C VAL A 458 3.08 -26.18 -14.29
N ASN A 459 2.96 -25.38 -15.36
CA ASN A 459 3.28 -23.95 -15.29
C ASN A 459 2.35 -23.19 -14.33
N LEU A 460 1.07 -23.55 -14.27
CA LEU A 460 0.13 -22.96 -13.32
C LEU A 460 0.48 -23.33 -11.87
N LEU A 461 0.89 -24.58 -11.64
CA LEU A 461 1.33 -25.05 -10.33
C LEU A 461 2.57 -24.28 -9.87
N GLU A 462 3.60 -24.17 -10.72
CA GLU A 462 4.82 -23.41 -10.42
C GLU A 462 4.49 -21.95 -10.10
N ALA A 463 3.71 -21.27 -10.95
CA ALA A 463 3.30 -19.90 -10.69
C ALA A 463 2.54 -19.74 -9.36
N THR A 464 1.72 -20.73 -9.00
CA THR A 464 1.01 -20.74 -7.70
C THR A 464 1.98 -20.91 -6.54
N LEU A 465 2.96 -21.81 -6.66
CA LEU A 465 3.97 -22.04 -5.61
C LEU A 465 4.90 -20.84 -5.43
N ASP A 466 5.30 -20.21 -6.53
CA ASP A 466 6.10 -18.97 -6.51
C ASP A 466 5.32 -17.85 -5.82
N GLN A 467 4.03 -17.70 -6.14
CA GLN A 467 3.16 -16.72 -5.48
C GLN A 467 3.07 -16.96 -3.96
N ILE A 468 2.94 -18.21 -3.51
CA ILE A 468 2.91 -18.55 -2.08
C ILE A 468 4.25 -18.23 -1.41
N ALA A 469 5.38 -18.51 -2.08
CA ALA A 469 6.70 -18.17 -1.56
C ALA A 469 6.85 -16.66 -1.41
N THR A 470 6.45 -15.88 -2.42
CA THR A 470 6.44 -14.42 -2.37
C THR A 470 5.57 -13.88 -1.24
N LEU A 471 4.34 -14.39 -1.07
CA LEU A 471 3.47 -14.00 0.04
C LEU A 471 4.12 -14.32 1.39
N THR A 472 4.76 -15.49 1.52
CA THR A 472 5.47 -15.86 2.75
C THR A 472 6.61 -14.88 3.04
N ASP A 473 7.41 -14.53 2.04
CA ASP A 473 8.54 -13.61 2.24
C ASP A 473 8.07 -12.20 2.61
N ILE A 474 6.99 -11.72 2.01
CA ILE A 474 6.40 -10.40 2.28
C ILE A 474 5.79 -10.32 3.67
N TYR A 475 4.89 -11.26 4.02
CA TYR A 475 4.10 -11.14 5.25
C TYR A 475 4.79 -11.72 6.49
N SER A 476 5.84 -12.52 6.32
CA SER A 476 6.51 -13.20 7.44
C SER A 476 6.91 -12.30 8.59
N ALA A 477 7.46 -11.12 8.27
CA ALA A 477 7.90 -10.15 9.25
C ALA A 477 6.77 -9.71 10.19
N TYR A 478 5.58 -9.49 9.62
CA TYR A 478 4.39 -9.05 10.34
C TYR A 478 3.71 -10.18 11.12
N THR A 479 3.79 -11.42 10.61
CA THR A 479 3.21 -12.59 11.30
C THR A 479 3.99 -13.06 12.53
N THR A 480 5.11 -12.41 12.83
CA THR A 480 5.94 -12.69 14.02
C THR A 480 6.28 -11.42 14.79
N LEU A 481 5.74 -10.27 14.40
CA LEU A 481 6.02 -8.99 15.06
C LEU A 481 5.16 -8.88 16.32
N ASP A 482 5.81 -8.96 17.47
CA ASP A 482 5.15 -8.80 18.77
C ASP A 482 5.23 -7.33 19.20
N CYS A 483 4.35 -6.50 18.64
CA CYS A 483 4.24 -5.09 19.00
C CYS A 483 2.80 -4.71 19.36
N GLU A 484 2.67 -3.81 20.33
CA GLU A 484 1.40 -3.27 20.79
C GLU A 484 1.44 -1.75 20.66
N PHE A 485 0.57 -1.18 19.83
CA PHE A 485 0.51 0.26 19.62
C PHE A 485 -0.27 0.91 20.76
N GLU A 486 0.40 1.81 21.49
CA GLU A 486 -0.26 2.60 22.53
C GLU A 486 -1.22 3.58 21.86
N THR A 487 -2.46 3.64 22.37
CA THR A 487 -3.51 4.56 21.93
C THR A 487 -3.87 5.49 23.09
N GLY A 488 -3.70 6.80 22.91
CA GLY A 488 -3.94 7.83 23.94
C GLY A 488 -5.36 8.32 24.09
#